data_AF-A0A1B6KIE1-F1
#
_entry.id   AF-A0A1B6KIE1-F1
#
_cell.length_a   1.000
_cell.length_b   1.000
_cell.length_c   1.000
_cell.angle_alpha   90.00
_cell.angle_beta   90.00
_cell.angle_gamma   90.00
#
_symmetry.space_group_name_H-M   'P 1'
#
loop_
_entity.id
_entity.type
_entity.pdbx_description
1 polymer ?
#
loop_
_entity_poly.entity_id
_entity_poly.type
_entity_poly.pdbx_seq_one_letter_code
_entity_poly.pdbx_strand_id
1 'polypeptide(L)'
;RRDNLILTAAKLMVIRDPRFSLEHDYDLRIANVTPRDAGEYVCQIADISTQDQVHKVTVLAPPVIHSSIASGQLTARKGGSVTLTCTATGNPAVLFRPEDG
;
A
#
# COMPACT_ATOMS: atom_id res chain seq x y z
N ARG A 1 13.93 -1.22 18.87
CA ARG A 1 14.65 -0.06 18.27
C ARG A 1 13.91 0.27 17.00
N ARG A 2 13.14 1.37 16.93
CA ARG A 2 12.49 1.80 15.69
C ARG A 2 13.58 2.46 14.86
N ASP A 3 13.97 1.81 13.76
CA ASP A 3 14.92 2.40 12.82
C ASP A 3 14.16 3.46 12.03
N ASN A 4 14.18 4.70 12.53
CA ASN A 4 13.60 5.83 11.83
C ASN A 4 14.47 6.13 10.61
N LEU A 5 13.94 5.88 9.41
CA LEU A 5 14.60 6.22 8.16
C LEU A 5 14.46 7.74 7.92
N ILE A 6 15.60 8.43 7.84
CA ILE A 6 15.63 9.86 7.49
C ILE A 6 15.60 9.98 5.96
N LEU A 7 14.51 10.54 5.42
CA LEU A 7 14.35 10.76 3.98
C LEU A 7 15.09 12.02 3.53
N THR A 8 14.93 13.10 4.30
CA THR A 8 15.48 14.42 3.98
C THR A 8 16.08 15.09 5.21
N ALA A 9 17.04 15.98 4.97
CA ALA A 9 17.57 16.91 5.96
C ALA A 9 17.53 18.32 5.33
N ALA A 10 16.60 19.15 5.78
CA ALA A 10 16.22 20.38 5.07
C ALA A 10 15.93 20.08 3.58
N LYS A 11 16.63 20.72 2.65
CA LYS A 11 16.45 20.54 1.20
C LYS A 11 17.28 19.38 0.61
N LEU A 12 18.05 18.67 1.44
CA LEU A 12 18.89 17.55 1.00
C LEU A 12 18.11 16.24 1.06
N MET A 13 18.04 15.52 -0.07
CA MET A 13 17.62 14.12 -0.11
C MET A 13 18.74 13.22 0.45
N VAL A 14 18.49 12.54 1.57
CA VAL A 14 19.46 11.62 2.21
C VAL A 14 19.39 10.24 1.57
N ILE A 15 18.18 9.80 1.23
CA ILE A 15 17.96 8.53 0.52
C ILE A 15 18.28 8.66 -0.96
N ARG A 16 18.65 7.54 -1.58
CA ARG A 16 18.99 7.44 -3.01
C ARG A 16 17.88 6.86 -3.88
N ASP A 17 16.69 6.65 -3.34
CA ASP A 17 15.55 6.18 -4.14
C ASP A 17 15.05 7.33 -5.03
N PRO A 18 15.17 7.23 -6.36
CA PRO A 18 14.83 8.31 -7.29
C PRO A 18 13.33 8.63 -7.32
N ARG A 19 12.49 7.78 -6.70
CA ARG A 19 11.06 8.03 -6.55
C ARG A 19 10.78 9.15 -5.54
N PHE A 20 11.67 9.39 -4.59
CA PHE A 20 11.49 10.41 -3.57
C PHE A 20 12.17 11.72 -3.98
N SER A 21 11.45 12.82 -3.83
CA SER A 21 11.94 14.17 -4.17
C SER A 21 11.27 15.22 -3.30
N LEU A 22 11.84 16.41 -3.25
CA LEU A 22 11.22 17.59 -2.64
C LEU A 22 10.70 18.52 -3.73
N GLU A 23 9.43 18.91 -3.63
CA GLU A 23 8.80 19.97 -4.41
C GLU A 23 8.56 21.20 -3.51
N HIS A 24 8.45 22.40 -4.10
CA HIS A 24 8.22 23.66 -3.36
C HIS A 24 9.08 23.80 -2.08
N ASP A 25 10.37 23.44 -2.18
CA ASP A 25 11.37 23.38 -1.11
C ASP A 25 11.21 22.27 -0.05
N TYR A 26 9.99 21.97 0.44
CA TYR A 26 9.79 21.07 1.58
C TYR A 26 8.66 20.03 1.41
N ASP A 27 7.95 20.03 0.28
CA ASP A 27 6.89 19.06 0.01
C ASP A 27 7.49 17.73 -0.42
N LEU A 28 7.29 16.68 0.39
CA LEU A 28 7.73 15.35 0.03
C LEU A 28 6.86 14.78 -1.10
N ARG A 29 7.45 14.55 -2.25
CA ARG A 29 6.83 13.82 -3.37
C ARG A 29 7.41 12.41 -3.49
N ILE A 30 6.50 11.44 -3.66
CA ILE A 30 6.82 10.04 -3.93
C ILE A 30 6.21 9.67 -5.29
N ALA A 31 7.03 9.39 -6.29
CA ALA A 31 6.61 8.91 -7.60
C ALA A 31 6.44 7.38 -7.62
N ASN A 32 5.55 6.87 -8.47
CA ASN A 32 5.31 5.42 -8.62
C ASN A 32 5.12 4.72 -7.27
N VAL A 33 4.13 5.23 -6.52
CA VAL A 33 3.82 4.77 -5.16
C VAL A 33 3.45 3.30 -5.18
N THR A 34 3.95 2.56 -4.19
CA THR A 34 3.70 1.14 -3.95
C THR A 34 3.10 0.94 -2.57
N PRO A 35 2.44 -0.21 -2.28
CA PRO A 35 1.93 -0.50 -0.94
C PRO A 35 2.98 -0.43 0.18
N ARG A 36 4.28 -0.56 -0.15
CA ARG A 36 5.39 -0.46 0.82
C ARG A 36 5.68 0.97 1.27
N ASP A 37 5.23 1.97 0.52
CA ASP A 37 5.41 3.38 0.86
C ASP A 37 4.30 3.88 1.81
N ALA A 38 3.30 3.05 2.14
CA ALA A 38 2.28 3.37 3.14
C ALA A 38 2.89 3.42 4.54
N GLY A 39 2.51 4.41 5.34
CA GLY A 39 3.05 4.59 6.68
C GLY A 39 2.86 5.99 7.22
N GLU A 40 3.46 6.25 8.38
CA GLU A 40 3.52 7.57 9.00
C GLU A 40 4.81 8.27 8.58
N TYR A 41 4.66 9.46 8.01
CA TYR A 41 5.74 10.36 7.63
C TYR A 41 5.75 11.53 8.60
N VAL A 42 6.93 11.87 9.11
CA VAL A 42 7.10 12.93 10.09
C VAL A 42 7.90 14.06 9.47
N CYS A 43 7.30 15.25 9.40
CA CYS A 43 8.01 16.49 9.14
C CYS A 43 8.40 17.11 10.47
N GLN A 44 9.69 17.25 10.71
CA GLN A 44 10.21 17.82 11.95
C GLN A 44 10.68 19.25 11.70
N ILE A 45 10.11 20.19 12.46
CA ILE A 45 10.42 21.62 12.38
C ILE A 45 11.18 21.99 13.64
N ALA A 46 12.42 22.45 13.46
CA ALA A 46 13.27 22.91 14.55
C ALA A 46 13.32 24.45 14.53
N ASP A 47 12.68 25.07 15.52
CA ASP A 47 12.83 26.50 15.83
C ASP A 47 13.33 26.63 17.28
N ILE A 48 12.60 27.33 18.17
CA ILE A 48 12.91 27.39 19.62
C ILE A 48 12.66 26.04 20.29
N SER A 49 11.66 25.30 19.83
CA SER A 49 11.38 23.92 20.21
C SER A 49 11.14 23.07 18.97
N THR A 50 11.42 21.78 19.08
CA THR A 50 11.17 20.83 18.00
C THR A 50 9.70 20.45 17.98
N GLN A 51 9.08 20.58 16.81
CA GLN A 51 7.69 20.20 16.57
C GLN A 51 7.62 19.13 15.49
N ASP A 52 6.83 18.10 15.73
CA ASP A 52 6.62 16.99 14.79
C ASP A 52 5.22 17.11 14.16
N GLN A 53 5.18 17.19 12.84
CA GLN A 53 3.95 17.10 12.05
C GLN A 53 3.87 15.71 11.42
N VAL A 54 2.94 14.89 11.89
CA VAL A 54 2.76 13.50 11.45
C VAL A 54 1.68 13.42 10.38
N HIS A 55 2.02 12.82 9.23
CA HIS A 55 1.09 12.52 8.14
C HIS A 55 1.01 11.02 7.90
N LYS A 56 -0.20 10.49 7.88
CA LYS A 56 -0.45 9.08 7.54
C LYS A 56 -0.75 8.94 6.06
N VAL A 57 0.15 8.30 5.32
CA VAL A 57 -0.02 7.97 3.91
C VAL A 57 -0.64 6.58 3.79
N THR A 58 -1.77 6.48 3.08
CA THR A 58 -2.44 5.22 2.75
C THR A 58 -2.42 5.01 1.25
N VAL A 59 -1.88 3.88 0.80
CA VAL A 59 -1.76 3.56 -0.63
C VAL A 59 -2.85 2.58 -1.02
N LEU A 60 -3.76 3.00 -1.89
CA LEU A 60 -4.86 2.18 -2.36
C LEU A 60 -4.39 1.18 -3.43
N ALA A 61 -4.98 0.00 -3.43
CA ALA A 61 -4.71 -1.04 -4.39
C ALA A 61 -6.03 -1.64 -4.89
N PRO A 62 -6.22 -1.79 -6.22
CA PRO A 62 -7.44 -2.34 -6.76
C PRO A 62 -7.64 -3.80 -6.30
N PRO A 63 -8.89 -4.28 -6.24
CA PRO A 63 -9.18 -5.68 -6.03
C PRO A 63 -8.55 -6.58 -7.11
N VAL A 64 -7.87 -7.63 -6.67
CA VAL A 64 -7.35 -8.71 -7.53
C VAL A 64 -7.98 -10.01 -7.08
N ILE A 65 -8.62 -10.71 -8.01
CA ILE A 65 -9.31 -11.97 -7.77
C ILE A 65 -8.34 -13.14 -8.01
N HIS A 66 -8.25 -14.03 -7.03
CA HIS A 66 -7.50 -15.28 -7.10
C HIS A 66 -8.47 -16.44 -7.05
N SER A 67 -8.59 -17.18 -8.15
CA SER A 67 -9.38 -18.39 -8.23
C SER A 67 -8.53 -19.63 -7.93
N SER A 68 -9.13 -20.65 -7.31
CA SER A 68 -8.50 -21.97 -7.17
C SER A 68 -8.39 -22.71 -8.50
N ILE A 69 -9.04 -22.22 -9.57
CA ILE A 69 -8.98 -22.78 -10.92
C ILE A 69 -8.39 -21.74 -11.87
N ALA A 70 -7.11 -21.89 -12.17
CA ALA A 70 -6.40 -21.01 -13.09
C ALA A 70 -6.94 -21.06 -14.53
N SER A 71 -7.48 -22.21 -14.97
CA SER A 71 -8.02 -22.42 -16.32
C SER A 71 -9.46 -21.93 -16.50
N GLY A 72 -10.14 -21.52 -15.43
CA GLY A 72 -11.58 -21.24 -15.44
C GLY A 72 -12.49 -22.47 -15.62
N GLN A 73 -11.93 -23.67 -15.84
CA GLN A 73 -12.69 -24.89 -16.08
C GLN A 73 -12.27 -26.02 -15.15
N LEU A 74 -13.25 -26.67 -14.54
CA LEU A 74 -13.06 -27.85 -13.70
C LEU A 74 -13.99 -28.97 -14.17
N THR A 75 -13.46 -30.19 -14.22
CA THR A 75 -14.20 -31.39 -14.60
C THR A 75 -14.44 -32.24 -13.36
N ALA A 76 -15.69 -32.60 -13.12
CA ALA A 76 -16.10 -33.41 -11.99
C ALA A 76 -16.73 -34.72 -12.46
N ARG A 77 -16.61 -35.79 -11.67
CA ARG A 77 -17.35 -37.03 -11.92
C ARG A 77 -18.80 -36.88 -11.48
N LYS A 78 -19.72 -37.51 -12.21
CA LYS A 78 -21.13 -37.59 -11.82
C LYS A 78 -21.24 -38.22 -10.42
N GLY A 79 -21.90 -37.54 -9.49
CA GLY A 79 -22.02 -37.93 -8.08
C GLY A 79 -20.84 -37.52 -7.19
N GLY A 80 -19.81 -36.87 -7.74
CA GLY A 80 -18.71 -36.28 -6.96
C GLY A 80 -19.05 -34.89 -6.42
N SER A 81 -18.35 -34.48 -5.36
CA SER A 81 -18.42 -33.12 -4.82
C SER A 81 -17.21 -32.30 -5.28
N VAL A 82 -17.42 -30.99 -5.48
CA VAL A 82 -16.38 -30.03 -5.85
C VAL A 82 -16.53 -28.79 -4.97
N THR A 83 -15.41 -28.23 -4.55
CA THR A 83 -15.35 -26.94 -3.88
C THR A 83 -14.60 -25.93 -4.75
N LEU A 84 -15.22 -24.79 -5.00
CA LEU A 84 -14.62 -23.66 -5.69
C LEU A 84 -14.22 -22.62 -4.66
N THR A 85 -12.96 -22.21 -4.68
CA THR A 85 -12.46 -21.19 -3.75
C THR A 85 -12.07 -19.96 -4.55
N CYS A 86 -12.59 -18.81 -4.13
CA CYS A 86 -12.26 -17.52 -4.68
C CYS A 86 -11.81 -16.62 -3.52
N THR A 87 -10.64 -16.02 -3.64
CA THR A 87 -10.14 -15.02 -2.70
C THR A 87 -9.85 -13.74 -3.45
N ALA A 88 -9.92 -12.60 -2.77
CA ALA A 88 -9.62 -11.31 -3.37
C ALA A 88 -8.73 -10.51 -2.44
N THR A 89 -7.75 -9.83 -3.03
CA THR A 89 -6.81 -8.97 -2.32
C THR A 89 -6.96 -7.54 -2.82
N GLY A 90 -6.87 -6.54 -1.94
CA GLY A 90 -6.99 -5.13 -2.30
C GLY A 90 -6.84 -4.24 -1.06
N ASN A 91 -6.71 -2.93 -1.28
CA ASN A 91 -6.76 -1.94 -0.20
C ASN A 91 -7.72 -0.79 -0.59
N PRO A 92 -8.85 -0.60 0.11
CA PRO A 92 -9.29 -1.33 1.32
C PRO A 92 -9.61 -2.81 1.06
N ALA A 93 -9.74 -3.59 2.14
CA ALA A 93 -10.10 -5.00 2.06
C ALA A 93 -11.36 -5.21 1.23
N VAL A 94 -11.31 -6.20 0.33
CA VAL A 94 -12.39 -6.46 -0.63
C VAL A 94 -13.57 -7.09 0.09
N LEU A 95 -14.75 -6.51 -0.08
CA LEU A 95 -16.00 -7.10 0.37
C LEU A 95 -16.59 -7.94 -0.77
N PHE A 96 -16.79 -9.23 -0.51
CA PHE A 96 -17.58 -10.08 -1.39
C PHE A 96 -19.04 -9.82 -1.13
N ARG A 97 -19.77 -9.43 -2.19
CA ARG A 97 -21.21 -9.43 -2.17
C ARG A 97 -21.66 -10.85 -2.53
N PRO A 98 -22.31 -11.59 -1.62
CA PRO A 98 -23.01 -12.81 -2.02
C PRO A 98 -24.03 -12.44 -3.09
N GLU A 99 -24.17 -13.27 -4.13
CA GLU A 99 -25.38 -13.23 -4.93
C GLU A 99 -26.52 -13.79 -4.06
N ASP A 100 -27.00 -12.96 -3.14
CA ASP A 100 -28.30 -13.18 -2.51
C ASP A 100 -29.36 -13.00 -3.60
N GLY A 101 -30.19 -14.04 -3.77
CA GLY A 101 -31.37 -14.00 -4.64
C GLY A 101 -32.39 -12.94 -4.24
#